data_AF-A0A1H2NTQ6-F1
#
_entry.id   AF-A0A1H2NTQ6-F1
#
_cell.length_a   1.000
_cell.length_b   1.000
_cell.length_c   1.000
_cell.angle_alpha   90.00
_cell.angle_beta   90.00
_cell.angle_gamma   90.00
#
_symmetry.space_group_name_H-M   'P 1'
#
loop_
_entity.id
_entity.type
_entity.pdbx_description
1 polymer ?
#
loop_
_entity_poly.entity_id
_entity_poly.type
_entity_poly.pdbx_seq_one_letter_code
_entity_poly.pdbx_strand_id
1 'polypeptide(L)'
;MSLVFEQIKFLQDIRRLLEFAESNGLLAVGGELERKPEMQELYLRDGRARTMDSMHLRKCALDLNFFKQQGDDIQWVSSNFELEALGQFWEALDGRNGWGGHATPDIDIAHFERNLGAWPTRTVSDLEPALADVEVMAVSSEDRPSAVIQRAEAGTLVNLRRGCQDRTLILRLQEKLQKLQKLQLIDSQSGEYDAKTEAAVVKFQKDNDLIVDGIVGPKTWNTLDAAIANPADSPNPANSLWLADADIADAATQWALDQDIVRAVYKVESNGRGFVDGFPKSLFEGHVFWARLQKYGIDPLRLAPGNRDILYPRWTRDFYGNAVKERDRLARAQAIHSAAALESASWGLFQIMGYHWSDLGYSGIDAFVALMKQHEREHLRAFGQFIKTRTLRKKPLVDLLRNLEWADFAYAYNGAGYRANAYDDKLEAAYRKFKG
;
A
#
# COMPACT_ATOMS: atom_id res chain seq x y z
N MET A 1 -4.62 31.95 3.11
CA MET A 1 -4.31 31.50 4.49
C MET A 1 -4.07 29.99 4.46
N SER A 2 -3.19 29.44 5.29
CA SER A 2 -2.92 27.99 5.29
C SER A 2 -4.08 27.23 5.93
N LEU A 3 -4.34 26.00 5.47
CA LEU A 3 -5.38 25.14 6.04
C LEU A 3 -5.19 24.93 7.54
N VAL A 4 -3.94 24.75 7.99
CA VAL A 4 -3.60 24.60 9.41
C VAL A 4 -4.03 25.81 10.24
N PHE A 5 -3.85 27.03 9.71
CA PHE A 5 -4.31 28.23 10.39
C PHE A 5 -5.83 28.26 10.54
N GLU A 6 -6.56 27.82 9.52
CA GLU A 6 -8.02 27.75 9.56
C GLU A 6 -8.53 26.69 10.52
N GLN A 7 -7.86 25.54 10.60
CA GLN A 7 -8.14 24.49 11.58
C GLN A 7 -7.89 24.98 13.01
N ILE A 8 -6.81 25.74 13.24
CA ILE A 8 -6.54 26.37 14.55
C ILE A 8 -7.66 27.36 14.91
N LYS A 9 -8.09 28.20 13.96
CA LYS A 9 -9.18 29.15 14.17
C LYS A 9 -10.51 28.45 14.44
N PHE A 10 -10.82 27.42 13.66
CA PHE A 10 -12.00 26.59 13.85
C PHE A 10 -12.04 26.01 15.28
N LEU A 11 -10.95 25.42 15.77
CA LEU A 11 -10.89 24.90 17.14
C LEU A 11 -11.02 25.99 18.22
N GLN A 12 -10.45 27.19 17.99
CA GLN A 12 -10.60 28.33 18.89
C GLN A 12 -12.06 28.79 18.99
N ASP A 13 -12.79 28.79 17.88
CA ASP A 13 -14.19 29.15 17.82
C ASP A 13 -15.09 28.05 18.40
N ILE A 14 -14.78 26.78 18.17
CA ILE A 14 -15.49 25.64 18.79
C ILE A 14 -15.38 25.72 20.31
N ARG A 15 -14.22 26.07 20.87
CA ARG A 15 -14.09 26.29 22.31
C ARG A 15 -15.08 27.35 22.82
N ARG A 16 -15.16 28.49 22.13
CA ARG A 16 -16.08 29.58 22.49
C ARG A 16 -17.54 29.16 22.35
N LEU A 17 -17.86 28.36 21.32
CA LEU A 17 -19.19 27.80 21.10
C LEU A 17 -19.62 26.91 22.27
N LEU A 18 -18.73 26.02 22.73
CA LEU A 18 -18.99 25.12 23.85
C LEU A 18 -19.15 25.89 25.17
N GLU A 19 -18.31 26.91 25.41
CA GLU A 19 -18.44 27.81 26.57
C GLU A 19 -19.79 28.56 26.55
N PHE A 20 -20.22 29.04 25.38
CA PHE A 20 -21.51 29.70 25.22
C PHE A 20 -22.69 28.72 25.40
N ALA A 21 -22.59 27.51 24.87
CA ALA A 21 -23.59 26.47 25.04
C ALA A 21 -23.78 26.14 26.54
N GLU A 22 -22.70 25.89 27.26
CA GLU A 22 -22.71 25.62 28.71
C GLU A 22 -23.34 26.78 29.49
N SER A 23 -22.95 28.02 29.16
CA SER A 23 -23.51 29.23 29.78
C SER A 23 -25.02 29.41 29.54
N ASN A 24 -25.56 28.77 28.51
CA ASN A 24 -26.99 28.75 28.18
C ASN A 24 -27.70 27.44 28.63
N GLY A 25 -27.04 26.64 29.49
CA GLY A 25 -27.61 25.42 30.05
C GLY A 25 -27.69 24.25 29.06
N LEU A 26 -26.88 24.28 28.00
CA LEU A 26 -26.77 23.21 27.02
C LEU A 26 -25.56 22.33 27.30
N LEU A 27 -25.77 21.01 27.24
CA LEU A 27 -24.74 20.00 27.29
C LEU A 27 -24.44 19.54 25.85
N ALA A 28 -23.18 19.57 25.44
CA ALA A 28 -22.77 19.20 24.10
C ALA A 28 -22.14 17.80 24.04
N VAL A 29 -22.46 17.03 22.99
CA VAL A 29 -21.87 15.72 22.68
C VAL A 29 -21.44 15.71 21.21
N GLY A 30 -20.30 15.08 20.91
CA GLY A 30 -19.86 14.88 19.53
C GLY A 30 -20.76 13.89 18.79
N GLY A 31 -21.40 14.35 17.71
CA GLY A 31 -22.07 13.50 16.73
C GLY A 31 -21.06 12.95 15.71
N GLU A 32 -20.38 13.85 14.99
CA GLU A 32 -19.30 13.52 14.06
C GLU A 32 -18.14 14.51 14.25
N LEU A 33 -17.07 14.07 14.91
CA LEU A 33 -15.89 14.90 15.19
C LEU A 33 -14.79 14.76 14.13
N GLU A 34 -14.80 13.66 13.38
CA GLU A 34 -13.87 13.41 12.28
C GLU A 34 -14.55 12.56 11.22
N ARG A 35 -14.54 13.04 9.97
CA ARG A 35 -14.95 12.26 8.80
C ARG A 35 -13.73 11.74 8.07
N LYS A 36 -13.68 10.42 7.86
CA LYS A 36 -12.67 9.83 6.99
C LYS A 36 -13.11 9.94 5.52
N PRO A 37 -12.18 10.04 4.55
CA PRO A 37 -12.52 10.07 3.14
C PRO A 37 -13.44 8.92 2.70
N GLU A 38 -13.27 7.73 3.27
CA GLU A 38 -14.10 6.55 2.95
C GLU A 38 -15.57 6.73 3.38
N MET A 39 -15.82 7.43 4.49
CA MET A 39 -17.19 7.75 4.92
C MET A 39 -17.84 8.78 3.99
N GLN A 40 -17.06 9.76 3.52
CA GLN A 40 -17.54 10.72 2.51
C GLN A 40 -17.84 10.04 1.18
N GLU A 41 -17.04 9.05 0.76
CA GLU A 41 -17.32 8.22 -0.41
C GLU A 41 -18.63 7.42 -0.26
N LEU A 42 -18.91 6.87 0.92
CA LEU A 42 -20.19 6.21 1.20
C LEU A 42 -21.35 7.20 1.11
N TYR A 43 -21.19 8.42 1.63
CA TYR A 43 -22.21 9.45 1.51
C TYR A 43 -22.48 9.86 0.06
N LEU A 44 -21.46 9.87 -0.81
CA LEU A 44 -21.65 10.09 -2.25
C LEU A 44 -22.44 8.96 -2.92
N ARG A 45 -22.13 7.71 -2.57
CA ARG A 45 -22.79 6.52 -3.11
C ARG A 45 -24.26 6.45 -2.71
N ASP A 46 -24.54 6.81 -1.46
CA ASP A 46 -25.89 6.79 -0.89
C ASP A 46 -26.69 8.07 -1.18
N GLY A 47 -26.12 9.04 -1.92
CA GLY A 47 -26.75 10.31 -2.27
C GLY A 47 -26.86 11.33 -1.12
N ARG A 48 -26.25 11.05 0.04
CA ARG A 48 -26.17 11.94 1.21
C ARG A 48 -25.16 13.08 1.05
N ALA A 49 -24.20 12.94 0.14
CA ALA A 49 -23.27 13.99 -0.27
C ALA A 49 -23.28 14.15 -1.79
N ARG A 50 -22.89 15.34 -2.27
CA ARG A 50 -22.81 15.66 -3.71
C ARG A 50 -21.37 15.80 -4.22
N THR A 51 -20.41 16.01 -3.32
CA THR A 51 -18.99 16.20 -3.65
C THR A 51 -18.07 15.57 -2.59
N MET A 52 -16.84 15.21 -2.99
CA MET A 52 -15.76 14.88 -2.06
C MET A 52 -15.21 16.12 -1.34
N ASP A 53 -15.49 17.32 -1.87
CA ASP A 53 -15.06 18.56 -1.23
C ASP A 53 -15.96 18.91 -0.03
N SER A 54 -15.58 18.46 1.16
CA SER A 54 -16.33 18.65 2.40
C SER A 54 -15.47 19.28 3.48
N MET A 55 -16.03 20.23 4.24
CA MET A 55 -15.34 20.87 5.38
C MET A 55 -14.97 19.86 6.47
N HIS A 56 -15.71 18.76 6.60
CA HIS A 56 -15.39 17.65 7.49
C HIS A 56 -14.02 17.01 7.13
N LEU A 57 -13.76 16.75 5.84
CA LEU A 57 -12.46 16.25 5.39
C LEU A 57 -11.33 17.28 5.56
N ARG A 58 -11.68 18.58 5.56
CA ARG A 58 -10.73 19.68 5.82
C ARG A 58 -10.48 19.91 7.31
N LYS A 59 -11.11 19.14 8.22
CA LYS A 59 -11.10 19.35 9.68
C LYS A 59 -11.57 20.75 10.09
N CYS A 60 -12.49 21.29 9.31
CA CYS A 60 -13.13 22.60 9.51
C CYS A 60 -14.66 22.48 9.58
N ALA A 61 -15.18 21.28 9.82
CA ALA A 61 -16.54 21.06 10.25
C ALA A 61 -16.61 19.92 11.25
N LEU A 62 -17.66 19.93 12.06
CA LEU A 62 -18.03 18.85 12.96
C LEU A 62 -19.54 18.92 13.24
N ASP A 63 -20.08 17.82 13.74
CA ASP A 63 -21.48 17.73 14.12
C ASP A 63 -21.59 17.59 15.65
N LEU A 64 -22.35 18.48 16.30
CA LEU A 64 -22.61 18.47 17.75
C LEU A 64 -24.10 18.26 18.04
N ASN A 65 -24.37 17.37 18.98
CA ASN A 65 -25.69 17.17 19.54
C ASN A 65 -25.80 17.89 20.89
N PHE A 66 -26.89 18.63 21.11
CA PHE A 66 -27.10 19.38 22.34
C PHE A 66 -28.24 18.80 23.17
N PHE A 67 -28.11 18.93 24.50
CA PHE A 67 -29.07 18.44 25.47
C PHE A 67 -29.31 19.47 26.56
N LYS A 68 -30.49 19.43 27.21
CA LYS A 68 -30.80 20.19 28.42
C LYS A 68 -30.99 19.25 29.59
N GLN A 69 -30.46 19.62 30.74
CA GLN A 69 -30.71 18.90 31.98
C GLN A 69 -31.95 19.46 32.69
N GLN A 70 -32.91 18.60 33.02
CA GLN A 70 -34.10 18.92 33.81
C GLN A 70 -34.18 17.96 35.00
N GLY A 71 -33.66 18.39 36.16
CA GLY A 71 -33.49 17.49 37.31
C GLY A 71 -32.47 16.40 37.02
N ASP A 72 -32.89 15.14 37.11
CA ASP A 72 -32.06 13.96 36.81
C ASP A 72 -32.13 13.54 35.32
N ASP A 73 -33.01 14.15 34.52
CA ASP A 73 -33.21 13.80 33.12
C ASP A 73 -32.37 14.68 32.16
N ILE A 74 -31.85 14.07 31.10
CA ILE A 74 -31.14 14.74 29.99
C ILE A 74 -32.01 14.63 28.73
N GLN A 75 -32.48 15.75 28.21
CA GLN A 75 -33.37 15.81 27.05
C GLN A 75 -32.63 16.32 25.81
N TRP A 76 -32.74 15.60 24.70
CA TRP A 76 -32.16 15.98 23.41
C TRP A 76 -32.86 17.22 22.84
N VAL A 77 -32.07 18.21 22.42
CA VAL A 77 -32.55 19.41 21.74
C VAL A 77 -32.55 19.14 20.23
N SER A 78 -33.73 18.92 19.66
CA SER A 78 -33.91 18.60 18.24
C SER A 78 -34.55 19.74 17.42
N SER A 79 -34.84 20.88 18.07
CA SER A 79 -35.47 22.03 17.45
C SER A 79 -34.43 23.09 17.06
N ASN A 80 -34.45 23.55 15.81
CA ASN A 80 -33.60 24.65 15.36
C ASN A 80 -33.88 25.94 16.13
N PHE A 81 -35.14 26.21 16.47
CA PHE A 81 -35.55 27.37 17.27
C PHE A 81 -34.83 27.45 18.61
N GLU A 82 -34.59 26.31 19.26
CA GLU A 82 -33.89 26.26 20.54
C GLU A 82 -32.37 26.44 20.42
N LEU A 83 -31.80 26.16 19.24
CA LEU A 83 -30.38 26.31 18.94
C LEU A 83 -30.06 27.58 18.14
N GLU A 84 -31.07 28.38 17.79
CA GLU A 84 -30.94 29.59 16.98
C GLU A 84 -29.91 30.57 17.58
N ALA A 85 -30.00 30.84 18.88
CA ALA A 85 -29.05 31.72 19.56
C ALA A 85 -27.61 31.19 19.53
N LEU A 86 -27.44 29.86 19.54
CA LEU A 86 -26.16 29.19 19.46
C LEU A 86 -25.56 29.26 18.05
N GLY A 87 -26.39 29.05 17.02
CA GLY A 87 -26.03 29.23 15.62
C GLY A 87 -25.65 30.68 15.29
N GLN A 88 -26.44 31.65 15.74
CA GLN A 88 -26.14 33.07 15.57
C GLN A 88 -24.83 33.46 16.27
N PHE A 89 -24.58 32.93 17.47
CA PHE A 89 -23.30 33.13 18.15
C PHE A 89 -22.14 32.56 17.35
N TRP A 90 -22.26 31.32 16.84
CA TRP A 90 -21.25 30.68 16.00
C TRP A 90 -20.86 31.52 14.79
N GLU A 91 -21.87 32.02 14.07
CA GLU A 91 -21.70 32.84 12.85
C GLU A 91 -21.14 34.23 13.16
N ALA A 92 -21.43 34.78 14.35
CA ALA A 92 -20.89 36.07 14.79
C ALA A 92 -19.39 36.02 15.16
N LEU A 93 -18.83 34.84 15.47
CA LEU A 93 -17.41 34.69 15.82
C LEU A 93 -16.49 35.01 14.63
N ASP A 94 -16.89 34.65 13.41
CA ASP A 94 -16.17 34.90 12.17
C ASP A 94 -17.14 34.76 10.98
N GLY A 95 -17.08 35.68 10.00
CA GLY A 95 -17.98 35.65 8.84
C GLY A 95 -17.83 34.44 7.91
N ARG A 96 -16.87 33.54 8.19
CA ARG A 96 -16.73 32.24 7.52
C ARG A 96 -17.42 31.10 8.25
N ASN A 97 -17.80 31.30 9.50
CA ASN A 97 -18.52 30.28 10.25
C ASN A 97 -19.95 30.18 9.71
N GLY A 98 -20.41 28.96 9.49
CA GLY A 98 -21.78 28.66 9.04
C GLY A 98 -22.40 27.59 9.92
N TRP A 99 -23.70 27.73 10.20
CA TRP A 99 -24.48 26.74 10.93
C TRP A 99 -25.56 26.13 10.03
N GLY A 100 -25.68 24.80 10.05
CA GLY A 100 -26.62 24.05 9.20
C GLY A 100 -28.10 24.20 9.57
N GLY A 101 -28.42 24.82 10.73
CA GLY A 101 -29.78 24.98 11.23
C GLY A 101 -30.67 25.96 10.44
N HIS A 102 -30.09 26.73 9.52
CA HIS A 102 -30.79 27.72 8.68
C HIS A 102 -31.37 27.14 7.38
N ALA A 103 -30.94 25.95 6.95
CA ALA A 103 -31.28 25.42 5.62
C ALA A 103 -32.67 24.77 5.59
N THR A 104 -33.53 25.09 4.61
CA THR A 104 -34.79 24.38 4.35
C THR A 104 -34.78 23.79 2.94
N PRO A 105 -35.23 22.53 2.69
CA PRO A 105 -35.81 21.53 3.62
C PRO A 105 -34.77 20.63 4.33
N ASP A 106 -33.48 20.79 4.04
CA ASP A 106 -32.37 19.94 4.52
C ASP A 106 -31.74 20.48 5.82
N ILE A 107 -32.55 20.70 6.87
CA ILE A 107 -32.07 21.25 8.16
C ILE A 107 -31.04 20.29 8.78
N ASP A 108 -29.82 20.77 9.01
CA ASP A 108 -28.76 20.04 9.72
C ASP A 108 -28.31 20.82 10.96
N ILE A 109 -29.16 20.79 12.01
CA ILE A 109 -28.94 21.56 13.25
C ILE A 109 -27.65 21.18 13.99
N ALA A 110 -27.11 19.99 13.73
CA ALA A 110 -25.91 19.50 14.39
C ALA A 110 -24.64 20.08 13.73
N HIS A 111 -24.72 20.52 12.48
CA HIS A 111 -23.56 20.86 11.67
C HIS A 111 -23.02 22.28 11.92
N PHE A 112 -21.75 22.35 12.31
CA PHE A 112 -21.00 23.60 12.44
C PHE A 112 -19.76 23.53 11.56
N GLU A 113 -19.61 24.51 10.68
CA GLU A 113 -18.48 24.58 9.77
C GLU A 113 -17.84 25.96 9.72
N ARG A 114 -16.59 25.97 9.25
CA ARG A 114 -15.88 27.16 8.81
C ARG A 114 -15.64 27.05 7.31
N ASN A 115 -16.40 27.83 6.55
CA ASN A 115 -16.36 27.84 5.10
C ASN A 115 -15.05 28.45 4.58
N LEU A 116 -14.28 27.60 3.89
CA LEU A 116 -13.00 27.98 3.27
C LEU A 116 -13.13 28.28 1.77
N GLY A 117 -14.35 28.32 1.25
CA GLY A 117 -14.67 28.36 -0.17
C GLY A 117 -14.43 27.02 -0.87
N ALA A 118 -14.76 27.00 -2.16
CA ALA A 118 -14.31 25.95 -3.06
C ALA A 118 -12.80 25.80 -2.91
N TRP A 119 -12.31 24.55 -2.96
CA TRP A 119 -10.88 24.32 -3.03
C TRP A 119 -10.32 25.27 -4.09
N PRO A 120 -9.30 26.11 -3.79
CA PRO A 120 -8.72 26.91 -4.85
C PRO A 120 -8.29 25.90 -5.90
N THR A 121 -8.95 25.94 -7.07
CA THR A 121 -8.52 25.21 -8.25
C THR A 121 -7.21 25.87 -8.67
N ARG A 122 -6.15 25.52 -7.93
CA ARG A 122 -4.80 25.68 -8.39
C ARG A 122 -4.69 24.73 -9.56
N THR A 123 -4.83 25.29 -10.75
CA THR A 123 -4.22 24.67 -11.92
C THR A 123 -2.77 24.37 -11.55
N VAL A 124 -2.32 23.19 -11.95
CA VAL A 124 -1.01 22.62 -11.57
C VAL A 124 0.16 23.58 -11.85
N SER A 125 -0.05 24.62 -12.67
CA SER A 125 0.92 25.68 -12.99
C SER A 125 1.38 26.55 -11.81
N ASP A 126 0.57 26.76 -10.77
CA ASP A 126 0.84 27.82 -9.79
C ASP A 126 1.55 27.32 -8.51
N LEU A 127 2.07 26.09 -8.54
CA LEU A 127 2.79 25.45 -7.43
C LEU A 127 4.29 25.19 -7.71
N GLU A 128 4.82 25.63 -8.84
CA GLU A 128 6.27 25.69 -9.05
C GLU A 128 6.76 27.13 -8.78
N PRO A 129 7.46 27.39 -7.67
CA PRO A 129 8.79 26.81 -7.48
C PRO A 129 9.14 26.50 -6.00
N ALA A 130 9.16 25.22 -5.64
CA ALA A 130 9.94 24.67 -4.51
C ALA A 130 10.04 23.13 -4.50
N LEU A 131 9.42 22.43 -5.46
CA LEU A 131 9.42 20.96 -5.52
C LEU A 131 9.66 20.43 -6.95
N ALA A 132 10.46 21.14 -7.74
CA ALA A 132 11.06 20.52 -8.92
C ALA A 132 12.07 19.45 -8.43
N ASP A 133 11.94 18.23 -8.99
CA ASP A 133 12.77 17.03 -8.78
C ASP A 133 12.27 15.98 -7.75
N VAL A 134 10.95 15.75 -7.65
CA VAL A 134 10.45 14.45 -7.13
C VAL A 134 9.40 13.88 -8.08
N GLU A 135 9.86 13.18 -9.10
CA GLU A 135 9.02 12.21 -9.80
C GLU A 135 8.75 11.06 -8.81
N VAL A 136 7.49 10.86 -8.40
CA VAL A 136 7.09 9.72 -7.57
C VAL A 136 7.13 8.48 -8.48
N MET A 137 8.22 7.71 -8.42
CA MET A 137 8.66 6.84 -9.53
C MET A 137 8.17 5.39 -9.48
N ALA A 138 7.51 4.94 -8.40
CA ALA A 138 7.14 3.53 -8.26
C ALA A 138 5.64 3.22 -8.23
N VAL A 139 4.75 3.98 -7.55
CA VAL A 139 3.29 3.70 -7.57
C VAL A 139 2.47 4.94 -7.20
N SER A 140 1.31 5.12 -7.85
CA SER A 140 0.33 6.19 -7.62
C SER A 140 -0.34 6.12 -6.22
N SER A 141 -0.49 7.28 -5.60
CA SER A 141 -1.42 7.68 -4.53
C SER A 141 -1.91 6.64 -3.51
N GLU A 142 -1.56 6.92 -2.24
CA GLU A 142 -2.18 6.53 -0.96
C GLU A 142 -2.34 5.05 -0.60
N ASP A 143 -2.37 4.11 -1.54
CA ASP A 143 -2.17 2.67 -1.29
C ASP A 143 -1.60 2.01 -2.56
N ARG A 144 -0.52 1.21 -2.43
CA ARG A 144 -0.03 0.41 -3.58
C ARG A 144 -1.16 -0.52 -4.04
N PRO A 145 -1.55 -0.57 -5.33
CA PRO A 145 -2.47 -1.59 -5.82
C PRO A 145 -1.99 -3.02 -5.51
N SER A 146 -0.68 -3.24 -5.44
CA SER A 146 -0.10 -4.51 -4.95
C SER A 146 -0.41 -4.78 -3.46
N ALA A 147 -0.50 -3.75 -2.61
CA ALA A 147 -0.96 -3.89 -1.22
C ALA A 147 -2.46 -4.18 -1.15
N VAL A 148 -3.27 -3.63 -2.07
CA VAL A 148 -4.70 -3.98 -2.23
C VAL A 148 -4.84 -5.46 -2.61
N ILE A 149 -4.02 -5.97 -3.53
CA ILE A 149 -4.01 -7.40 -3.90
C ILE A 149 -3.45 -8.28 -2.78
N GLN A 150 -2.37 -7.89 -2.09
CA GLN A 150 -1.87 -8.65 -0.93
C GLN A 150 -2.95 -8.81 0.16
N ARG A 151 -3.76 -7.78 0.40
CA ARG A 151 -4.91 -7.83 1.32
C ARG A 151 -6.04 -8.74 0.80
N ALA A 152 -6.27 -8.80 -0.51
CA ALA A 152 -7.26 -9.69 -1.13
C ALA A 152 -6.80 -11.16 -1.22
N GLU A 153 -5.49 -11.42 -1.31
CA GLU A 153 -4.86 -12.75 -1.30
C GLU A 153 -4.69 -13.33 0.14
N ALA A 154 -5.31 -12.72 1.15
CA ALA A 154 -5.29 -13.12 2.56
C ALA A 154 -5.98 -14.48 2.86
N GLY A 155 -5.94 -15.42 1.91
CA GLY A 155 -6.15 -16.85 2.11
C GLY A 155 -4.86 -17.67 1.98
N THR A 156 -3.69 -17.04 1.90
CA THR A 156 -2.41 -17.74 1.67
C THR A 156 -1.81 -18.24 2.99
N LEU A 157 -1.46 -19.54 3.04
CA LEU A 157 -0.74 -20.27 4.10
C LEU A 157 0.05 -19.38 5.08
N VAL A 158 -0.19 -19.55 6.38
CA VAL A 158 0.53 -18.88 7.46
C VAL A 158 2.05 -19.16 7.33
N ASN A 159 2.86 -18.11 7.15
CA ASN A 159 4.32 -18.23 7.18
C ASN A 159 4.78 -18.64 8.58
N LEU A 160 5.44 -19.80 8.72
CA LEU A 160 5.93 -20.26 10.01
C LEU A 160 7.28 -19.63 10.36
N ARG A 161 7.39 -19.15 11.59
CA ARG A 161 8.58 -18.51 12.19
C ARG A 161 8.46 -18.54 13.71
N ARG A 162 9.51 -18.15 14.44
CA ARG A 162 9.43 -17.98 15.90
C ARG A 162 8.24 -17.11 16.30
N GLY A 163 7.52 -17.55 17.33
CA GLY A 163 6.28 -16.91 17.82
C GLY A 163 5.02 -17.25 17.02
N CYS A 164 5.10 -18.06 15.97
CA CYS A 164 3.92 -18.60 15.31
C CYS A 164 3.18 -19.57 16.26
N GLN A 165 1.86 -19.42 16.35
CA GLN A 165 1.00 -20.21 17.23
C GLN A 165 0.30 -21.37 16.51
N ASP A 166 0.51 -21.54 15.20
CA ASP A 166 -0.10 -22.61 14.40
C ASP A 166 0.61 -23.95 14.64
N ARG A 167 0.27 -24.56 15.77
CA ARG A 167 0.85 -25.83 16.23
C ARG A 167 0.74 -26.93 15.17
N THR A 168 -0.39 -27.00 14.46
CA THR A 168 -0.65 -28.06 13.47
C THR A 168 0.30 -27.95 12.29
N LEU A 169 0.48 -26.75 11.74
CA LEU A 169 1.43 -26.54 10.65
C LEU A 169 2.88 -26.75 11.09
N ILE A 170 3.22 -26.37 12.33
CA ILE A 170 4.56 -26.58 12.88
C ILE A 170 4.86 -28.08 13.06
N LEU A 171 3.90 -28.88 13.55
CA LEU A 171 4.05 -30.33 13.64
C LEU A 171 4.29 -30.95 12.26
N ARG A 172 3.51 -30.53 11.26
CA ARG A 172 3.70 -30.98 9.87
C ARG A 172 5.08 -30.60 9.33
N LEU A 173 5.58 -29.41 9.65
CA LEU A 173 6.93 -28.98 9.28
C LEU A 173 8.00 -29.87 9.93
N GLN A 174 7.91 -30.07 11.25
CA GLN A 174 8.87 -30.88 12.02
C GLN A 174 8.91 -32.33 11.50
N GLU A 175 7.75 -32.93 11.22
CA GLU A 175 7.66 -34.27 10.62
C GLU A 175 8.38 -34.35 9.27
N LYS A 176 8.21 -33.34 8.39
CA LYS A 176 8.88 -33.28 7.09
C LYS A 176 10.40 -33.12 7.23
N LEU A 177 10.85 -32.25 8.12
CA LEU A 177 12.28 -32.06 8.39
C LEU A 177 12.92 -33.32 8.97
N GLN A 178 12.20 -34.07 9.82
CA GLN A 178 12.66 -35.37 10.33
C GLN A 178 12.77 -36.42 9.21
N LYS A 179 11.78 -36.53 8.33
CA LYS A 179 11.82 -37.45 7.17
C LYS A 179 13.02 -37.17 6.26
N LEU A 180 13.39 -35.90 6.10
CA LEU A 180 14.55 -35.45 5.33
C LEU A 180 15.87 -35.48 6.15
N GLN A 181 15.85 -36.00 7.37
CA GLN A 181 17.00 -36.08 8.29
C GLN A 181 17.66 -34.72 8.58
N LYS A 182 16.89 -33.62 8.47
CA LYS A 182 17.32 -32.26 8.79
C LYS A 182 17.04 -31.89 10.25
N LEU A 183 16.12 -32.59 10.90
CA LEU A 183 15.81 -32.50 12.32
C LEU A 183 15.98 -33.90 12.94
N GLN A 184 16.63 -34.00 14.11
CA GLN A 184 16.86 -35.31 14.72
C GLN A 184 15.55 -35.89 15.27
N LEU A 185 15.42 -37.22 15.24
CA LEU A 185 14.22 -37.92 15.76
C LEU A 185 14.00 -37.71 17.26
N ILE A 186 15.08 -37.41 18.00
CA ILE A 186 15.04 -37.13 19.45
C ILE A 186 14.55 -35.72 19.78
N ASP A 187 14.56 -34.81 18.79
CA ASP A 187 14.03 -33.47 18.97
C ASP A 187 12.51 -33.55 18.86
N SER A 188 11.82 -33.22 19.96
CA SER A 188 10.39 -33.44 20.09
C SER A 188 9.61 -32.69 19.02
N GLN A 189 8.56 -33.34 18.50
CA GLN A 189 7.47 -32.66 17.78
C GLN A 189 6.66 -31.84 18.79
N SER A 190 7.30 -30.82 19.37
CA SER A 190 6.71 -29.89 20.33
C SER A 190 5.48 -29.20 19.73
N GLY A 191 5.47 -29.05 18.39
CA GLY A 191 4.55 -28.19 17.69
C GLY A 191 4.85 -26.70 17.94
N GLU A 192 6.04 -26.40 18.47
CA GLU A 192 6.55 -25.04 18.66
C GLU A 192 7.68 -24.77 17.67
N TYR A 193 7.69 -23.56 17.09
CA TYR A 193 8.76 -23.11 16.22
C TYR A 193 9.95 -22.65 17.08
N ASP A 194 10.67 -23.61 17.65
CA ASP A 194 11.79 -23.40 18.56
C ASP A 194 13.12 -23.18 17.82
N ALA A 195 14.19 -22.96 18.58
CA ALA A 195 15.53 -22.70 18.02
C ALA A 195 16.06 -23.89 17.19
N LYS A 196 15.68 -25.12 17.52
CA LYS A 196 16.09 -26.32 16.79
C LYS A 196 15.36 -26.44 15.46
N THR A 197 14.05 -26.18 15.47
CA THR A 197 13.20 -26.13 14.26
C THR A 197 13.71 -25.06 13.32
N GLU A 198 14.00 -23.85 13.82
CA GLU A 198 14.57 -22.78 13.02
C GLU A 198 15.92 -23.16 12.41
N ALA A 199 16.83 -23.75 13.20
CA ALA A 199 18.14 -24.19 12.71
C ALA A 199 18.01 -25.27 11.61
N ALA A 200 17.06 -26.20 11.75
CA ALA A 200 16.77 -27.21 10.74
C ALA A 200 16.20 -26.60 9.45
N VAL A 201 15.32 -25.59 9.57
CA VAL A 201 14.80 -24.82 8.42
C VAL A 201 15.90 -24.06 7.71
N VAL A 202 16.74 -23.32 8.45
CA VAL A 202 17.90 -22.59 7.93
C VAL A 202 18.83 -23.53 7.16
N LYS A 203 19.13 -24.70 7.75
CA LYS A 203 19.94 -25.72 7.09
C LYS A 203 19.27 -26.24 5.82
N PHE A 204 17.97 -26.53 5.86
CA PHE A 204 17.23 -27.00 4.70
C PHE A 204 17.22 -25.96 3.57
N GLN A 205 16.97 -24.69 3.88
CA GLN A 205 17.01 -23.59 2.92
C GLN A 205 18.38 -23.49 2.25
N LYS A 206 19.46 -23.55 3.05
CA LYS A 206 20.84 -23.53 2.55
C LYS A 206 21.15 -24.73 1.65
N ASP A 207 20.78 -25.93 2.06
CA ASP A 207 21.07 -27.16 1.31
C ASP A 207 20.26 -27.26 0.00
N ASN A 208 19.26 -26.39 -0.22
CA ASN A 208 18.40 -26.39 -1.41
C ASN A 208 18.46 -25.07 -2.20
N ASP A 209 19.49 -24.25 -1.99
CA ASP A 209 19.70 -22.99 -2.70
C ASP A 209 18.51 -22.02 -2.62
N LEU A 210 17.90 -21.90 -1.44
CA LEU A 210 16.86 -20.90 -1.15
C LEU A 210 17.47 -19.69 -0.44
N ILE A 211 16.68 -18.60 -0.35
CA ILE A 211 16.97 -17.54 0.61
C ILE A 211 16.94 -18.11 2.03
N VAL A 212 18.01 -17.89 2.78
CA VAL A 212 18.18 -18.40 4.15
C VAL A 212 17.67 -17.37 5.15
N ASP A 213 16.36 -17.36 5.37
CA ASP A 213 15.71 -16.41 6.30
C ASP A 213 15.07 -17.06 7.54
N GLY A 214 15.13 -18.40 7.63
CA GLY A 214 14.54 -19.16 8.73
C GLY A 214 13.01 -19.07 8.77
N ILE A 215 12.36 -18.74 7.64
CA ILE A 215 10.90 -18.60 7.55
C ILE A 215 10.35 -19.61 6.56
N VAL A 216 9.35 -20.37 7.00
CA VAL A 216 8.71 -21.39 6.16
C VAL A 216 7.50 -20.76 5.49
N GLY A 217 7.75 -20.14 4.33
CA GLY A 217 6.73 -19.69 3.41
C GLY A 217 6.48 -20.68 2.26
N PRO A 218 5.66 -20.30 1.26
CA PRO A 218 5.29 -21.19 0.16
C PRO A 218 6.48 -21.79 -0.60
N LYS A 219 7.59 -21.03 -0.77
CA LYS A 219 8.81 -21.52 -1.42
C LYS A 219 9.41 -22.69 -0.64
N THR A 220 9.68 -22.49 0.65
CA THR A 220 10.20 -23.53 1.54
C THR A 220 9.28 -24.75 1.60
N TRP A 221 7.95 -24.55 1.67
CA TRP A 221 6.98 -25.65 1.65
C TRP A 221 7.01 -26.45 0.36
N ASN A 222 7.02 -25.78 -0.78
CA ASN A 222 7.06 -26.44 -2.08
C ASN A 222 8.36 -27.26 -2.26
N THR A 223 9.51 -26.72 -1.82
CA THR A 223 10.77 -27.49 -1.84
C THR A 223 10.73 -28.68 -0.88
N LEU A 224 10.17 -28.51 0.33
CA LEU A 224 10.01 -29.61 1.29
C LEU A 224 9.15 -30.73 0.71
N ASP A 225 8.02 -30.39 0.08
CA ASP A 225 7.11 -31.35 -0.53
C ASP A 225 7.78 -32.07 -1.71
N ALA A 226 8.48 -31.34 -2.57
CA ALA A 226 9.23 -31.91 -3.70
C ALA A 226 10.37 -32.85 -3.24
N ALA A 227 11.15 -32.44 -2.24
CA ALA A 227 12.26 -33.23 -1.70
C ALA A 227 11.78 -34.54 -1.04
N ILE A 228 10.59 -34.53 -0.43
CA ILE A 228 9.98 -35.75 0.14
C ILE A 228 9.44 -36.66 -0.96
N ALA A 229 8.84 -36.10 -2.01
CA ALA A 229 8.29 -36.87 -3.11
C ALA A 229 9.38 -37.57 -3.93
N ASN A 230 10.53 -36.92 -4.14
CA ASN A 230 11.63 -37.42 -4.97
C ASN A 230 12.99 -37.35 -4.24
N PRO A 231 13.31 -38.31 -3.35
CA PRO A 231 14.54 -38.26 -2.54
C PRO A 231 15.85 -38.51 -3.31
N ALA A 232 15.78 -39.07 -4.53
CA ALA A 232 16.94 -39.54 -5.30
C ALA A 232 17.55 -38.48 -6.24
N ASP A 233 16.86 -37.35 -6.48
CA ASP A 233 17.34 -36.24 -7.31
C ASP A 233 17.63 -35.02 -6.42
N SER A 234 18.88 -34.85 -5.98
CA SER A 234 19.39 -33.59 -5.44
C SER A 234 20.68 -33.23 -6.20
N PRO A 235 20.78 -32.06 -6.87
CA PRO A 235 20.06 -30.81 -6.64
C PRO A 235 19.06 -30.43 -7.76
N ASN A 236 17.77 -30.42 -7.37
CA ASN A 236 16.75 -29.40 -7.64
C ASN A 236 16.34 -29.02 -9.10
N PRO A 237 15.37 -29.73 -9.71
CA PRO A 237 14.57 -29.18 -10.82
C PRO A 237 13.48 -28.18 -10.38
N ALA A 238 13.30 -27.92 -9.07
CA ALA A 238 12.30 -26.99 -8.53
C ALA A 238 12.83 -25.58 -8.20
N ASN A 239 14.16 -25.35 -8.20
CA ASN A 239 14.74 -24.00 -8.01
C ASN A 239 14.79 -23.15 -9.28
N SER A 240 14.17 -23.59 -10.38
CA SER A 240 14.39 -22.94 -11.68
C SER A 240 13.89 -21.49 -11.74
N LEU A 241 13.10 -21.04 -10.77
CA LEU A 241 12.48 -19.72 -10.78
C LEU A 241 12.78 -18.85 -9.55
N TRP A 242 13.33 -19.35 -8.44
CA TRP A 242 13.35 -18.62 -7.16
C TRP A 242 14.73 -18.10 -6.78
N LEU A 243 14.79 -16.96 -6.09
CA LEU A 243 16.05 -16.44 -5.57
C LEU A 243 16.71 -17.38 -4.56
N ALA A 244 18.02 -17.47 -4.68
CA ALA A 244 18.95 -18.05 -3.72
C ALA A 244 19.74 -16.95 -2.99
N ASP A 245 20.38 -17.31 -1.88
CA ASP A 245 21.32 -16.41 -1.19
C ASP A 245 22.49 -15.97 -2.09
N ALA A 246 22.89 -16.80 -3.05
CA ALA A 246 23.90 -16.46 -4.05
C ALA A 246 23.46 -15.27 -4.93
N ASP A 247 22.19 -15.20 -5.33
CA ASP A 247 21.68 -14.07 -6.12
C ASP A 247 21.71 -12.76 -5.32
N ILE A 248 21.50 -12.83 -4.00
CA ILE A 248 21.62 -11.67 -3.09
C ILE A 248 23.07 -11.20 -2.99
N ALA A 249 24.02 -12.12 -2.85
CA ALA A 249 25.44 -11.81 -2.80
C ALA A 249 25.95 -11.20 -4.13
N ASP A 250 25.48 -11.74 -5.26
CA ASP A 250 25.77 -11.21 -6.60
C ASP A 250 25.20 -9.80 -6.75
N ALA A 251 23.96 -9.56 -6.33
CA ALA A 251 23.34 -8.23 -6.34
C ALA A 251 24.09 -7.24 -5.46
N ALA A 252 24.46 -7.64 -4.23
CA ALA A 252 25.24 -6.81 -3.31
C ALA A 252 26.57 -6.36 -3.92
N THR A 253 27.28 -7.30 -4.56
CA THR A 253 28.51 -7.02 -5.30
C THR A 253 28.26 -6.06 -6.47
N GLN A 254 27.26 -6.34 -7.30
CA GLN A 254 26.93 -5.51 -8.47
C GLN A 254 26.46 -4.10 -8.10
N TRP A 255 25.87 -3.91 -6.93
CA TRP A 255 25.30 -2.63 -6.48
C TRP A 255 26.23 -1.88 -5.52
N ALA A 256 27.37 -2.48 -5.17
CA ALA A 256 28.30 -2.00 -4.15
C ALA A 256 27.56 -1.64 -2.85
N LEU A 257 26.77 -2.61 -2.37
CA LEU A 257 26.05 -2.55 -1.10
C LEU A 257 26.50 -3.70 -0.20
N ASP A 258 26.34 -3.52 1.10
CA ASP A 258 26.40 -4.62 2.06
C ASP A 258 25.29 -5.64 1.72
N GLN A 259 25.62 -6.95 1.74
CA GLN A 259 24.64 -8.01 1.47
C GLN A 259 23.45 -7.96 2.43
N ASP A 260 23.63 -7.48 3.66
CA ASP A 260 22.57 -7.43 4.66
C ASP A 260 21.58 -6.31 4.37
N ILE A 261 22.02 -5.24 3.69
CA ILE A 261 21.12 -4.21 3.13
C ILE A 261 20.25 -4.83 2.04
N VAL A 262 20.84 -5.60 1.13
CA VAL A 262 20.09 -6.26 0.05
C VAL A 262 19.11 -7.29 0.61
N ARG A 263 19.50 -8.07 1.63
CA ARG A 263 18.59 -8.99 2.35
C ARG A 263 17.43 -8.24 3.01
N ALA A 264 17.70 -7.11 3.67
CA ALA A 264 16.66 -6.30 4.30
C ALA A 264 15.65 -5.76 3.27
N VAL A 265 16.14 -5.21 2.16
CA VAL A 265 15.30 -4.72 1.06
C VAL A 265 14.50 -5.85 0.44
N TYR A 266 15.11 -7.00 0.12
CA TYR A 266 14.38 -8.17 -0.35
C TYR A 266 13.29 -8.58 0.64
N LYS A 267 13.59 -8.59 1.94
CA LYS A 267 12.64 -9.02 2.96
C LYS A 267 11.41 -8.13 3.06
N VAL A 268 11.57 -6.82 2.90
CA VAL A 268 10.53 -5.83 3.15
C VAL A 268 9.81 -5.41 1.87
N GLU A 269 10.55 -5.26 0.77
CA GLU A 269 10.03 -4.69 -0.49
C GLU A 269 9.60 -5.74 -1.50
N SER A 270 9.95 -7.02 -1.30
CA SER A 270 9.45 -8.07 -2.16
C SER A 270 8.04 -8.51 -1.78
N ASN A 271 7.27 -8.92 -2.78
CA ASN A 271 5.96 -9.55 -2.60
C ASN A 271 6.03 -11.01 -2.12
N GLY A 272 7.18 -11.48 -1.63
CA GLY A 272 7.43 -12.86 -1.17
C GLY A 272 7.53 -13.90 -2.31
N ARG A 273 6.59 -13.90 -3.26
CA ARG A 273 6.61 -14.73 -4.47
C ARG A 273 6.63 -13.88 -5.73
N GLY A 274 7.62 -14.10 -6.57
CA GLY A 274 7.72 -13.47 -7.89
C GLY A 274 6.93 -14.20 -8.96
N PHE A 275 6.44 -15.41 -8.69
CA PHE A 275 5.64 -16.22 -9.63
C PHE A 275 4.35 -16.74 -8.99
N VAL A 276 3.28 -16.79 -9.77
CA VAL A 276 1.97 -17.37 -9.44
C VAL A 276 1.51 -18.22 -10.62
N ASP A 277 1.21 -19.50 -10.36
CA ASP A 277 0.86 -20.51 -11.36
C ASP A 277 1.84 -20.62 -12.56
N GLY A 278 3.14 -20.45 -12.29
CA GLY A 278 4.19 -20.50 -13.33
C GLY A 278 4.33 -19.21 -14.17
N PHE A 279 3.54 -18.17 -13.90
CA PHE A 279 3.68 -16.86 -14.54
C PHE A 279 4.32 -15.86 -13.57
N PRO A 280 5.12 -14.90 -14.05
CA PRO A 280 5.59 -13.82 -13.19
C PRO A 280 4.38 -13.08 -12.61
N LYS A 281 4.42 -12.80 -11.31
CA LYS A 281 3.37 -12.05 -10.62
C LYS A 281 3.26 -10.69 -11.29
N SER A 282 2.10 -10.41 -11.89
CA SER A 282 1.86 -9.16 -12.60
C SER A 282 0.62 -8.48 -12.06
N LEU A 283 0.64 -7.15 -12.09
CA LEU A 283 -0.51 -6.33 -11.77
C LEU A 283 -0.76 -5.33 -12.89
N PHE A 284 -1.94 -5.37 -13.49
CA PHE A 284 -2.26 -4.54 -14.64
C PHE A 284 -3.00 -3.26 -14.23
N GLU A 285 -2.50 -2.14 -14.73
CA GLU A 285 -2.98 -0.81 -14.39
C GLU A 285 -3.73 -0.19 -15.58
N GLY A 286 -5.07 -0.32 -15.59
CA GLY A 286 -5.90 0.16 -16.71
C GLY A 286 -5.85 1.68 -16.95
N HIS A 287 -5.53 2.45 -15.91
CA HIS A 287 -5.27 3.89 -16.02
C HIS A 287 -3.90 4.23 -16.59
N VAL A 288 -2.90 3.40 -16.34
CA VAL A 288 -1.61 3.51 -17.03
C VAL A 288 -1.79 3.09 -18.49
N PHE A 289 -2.60 2.07 -18.77
CA PHE A 289 -2.90 1.66 -20.14
C PHE A 289 -3.59 2.75 -20.95
N TRP A 290 -4.53 3.47 -20.34
CA TRP A 290 -5.09 4.69 -20.91
C TRP A 290 -4.01 5.69 -21.32
N ALA A 291 -3.10 6.04 -20.40
CA ALA A 291 -2.03 7.00 -20.68
C ALA A 291 -1.01 6.48 -21.71
N ARG A 292 -0.71 5.17 -21.71
CA ARG A 292 0.22 4.56 -22.67
C ARG A 292 -0.36 4.58 -24.08
N LEU A 293 -1.63 4.24 -24.27
CA LEU A 293 -2.29 4.34 -25.58
C LEU A 293 -2.18 5.77 -26.14
N GLN A 294 -2.40 6.79 -25.31
CA GLN A 294 -2.22 8.19 -25.72
C GLN A 294 -0.79 8.49 -26.16
N LYS A 295 0.23 7.95 -25.47
CA LYS A 295 1.64 8.07 -25.86
C LYS A 295 1.94 7.42 -27.22
N TYR A 296 1.21 6.37 -27.58
CA TYR A 296 1.26 5.73 -28.90
C TYR A 296 0.35 6.40 -29.95
N GLY A 297 -0.26 7.55 -29.62
CA GLY A 297 -1.15 8.28 -30.55
C GLY A 297 -2.53 7.65 -30.72
N ILE A 298 -2.91 6.72 -29.84
CA ILE A 298 -4.20 6.04 -29.87
C ILE A 298 -5.14 6.73 -28.87
N ASP A 299 -6.35 7.08 -29.32
CA ASP A 299 -7.37 7.68 -28.47
C ASP A 299 -8.09 6.59 -27.65
N PRO A 300 -7.83 6.49 -26.33
CA PRO A 300 -8.43 5.46 -25.48
C PRO A 300 -9.93 5.65 -25.30
N LEU A 301 -10.48 6.86 -25.49
CA LEU A 301 -11.92 7.11 -25.33
C LEU A 301 -12.75 6.30 -26.33
N ARG A 302 -12.20 6.07 -27.53
CA ARG A 302 -12.84 5.25 -28.58
C ARG A 302 -12.87 3.77 -28.25
N LEU A 303 -11.94 3.31 -27.41
CA LEU A 303 -11.76 1.90 -27.06
C LEU A 303 -12.40 1.55 -25.70
N ALA A 304 -12.74 2.56 -24.90
CA ALA A 304 -13.32 2.38 -23.56
C ALA A 304 -14.70 1.67 -23.54
N PRO A 305 -15.61 1.87 -24.52
CA PRO A 305 -16.84 1.09 -24.60
C PRO A 305 -16.51 -0.42 -24.68
N GLY A 306 -17.04 -1.22 -23.74
CA GLY A 306 -16.76 -2.66 -23.65
C GLY A 306 -15.46 -3.04 -22.93
N ASN A 307 -14.60 -2.08 -22.58
CA ASN A 307 -13.29 -2.33 -21.95
C ASN A 307 -13.08 -1.54 -20.64
N ARG A 308 -14.16 -1.12 -19.97
CA ARG A 308 -14.09 -0.21 -18.80
C ARG A 308 -13.32 -0.74 -17.61
N ASP A 309 -13.11 -2.06 -17.53
CA ASP A 309 -12.36 -2.72 -16.46
C ASP A 309 -10.85 -2.85 -16.76
N ILE A 310 -10.44 -2.59 -18.01
CA ILE A 310 -9.04 -2.58 -18.45
C ILE A 310 -8.59 -1.22 -18.98
N LEU A 311 -9.51 -0.28 -19.19
CA LEU A 311 -9.23 1.01 -19.79
C LEU A 311 -10.10 2.10 -19.15
N TYR A 312 -9.48 2.95 -18.33
CA TYR A 312 -10.17 4.00 -17.58
C TYR A 312 -9.20 5.17 -17.28
N PRO A 313 -9.66 6.43 -17.26
CA PRO A 313 -8.74 7.60 -17.23
C PRO A 313 -8.13 7.91 -15.86
N ARG A 314 -8.73 7.39 -14.76
CA ARG A 314 -8.29 7.67 -13.39
C ARG A 314 -8.18 6.38 -12.62
N TRP A 315 -7.18 6.29 -11.76
CA TRP A 315 -7.01 5.14 -10.88
C TRP A 315 -8.29 4.84 -10.09
N THR A 316 -8.64 3.55 -9.96
CA THR A 316 -9.74 3.05 -9.14
C THR A 316 -9.41 1.64 -8.64
N ARG A 317 -9.90 1.29 -7.45
CA ARG A 317 -9.78 -0.04 -6.84
C ARG A 317 -10.76 -1.08 -7.39
N ASP A 318 -11.81 -0.67 -8.10
CA ASP A 318 -12.97 -1.51 -8.39
C ASP A 318 -12.66 -2.73 -9.29
N PHE A 319 -11.59 -2.66 -10.09
CA PHE A 319 -11.31 -3.68 -11.12
C PHE A 319 -10.27 -4.71 -10.73
N TYR A 320 -9.50 -4.48 -9.66
CA TYR A 320 -8.48 -5.44 -9.24
C TYR A 320 -9.11 -6.75 -8.75
N GLY A 321 -8.31 -7.81 -8.75
CA GLY A 321 -8.68 -9.08 -8.16
C GLY A 321 -7.50 -10.03 -8.02
N ASN A 322 -7.79 -11.33 -8.11
CA ASN A 322 -6.77 -12.37 -8.00
C ASN A 322 -5.88 -12.45 -9.26
N ALA A 323 -4.80 -13.23 -9.17
CA ALA A 323 -3.84 -13.41 -10.26
C ALA A 323 -4.49 -13.87 -11.59
N VAL A 324 -5.55 -14.69 -11.54
CA VAL A 324 -6.27 -15.14 -12.75
C VAL A 324 -6.95 -13.96 -13.45
N LYS A 325 -7.68 -13.13 -12.69
CA LYS A 325 -8.34 -11.93 -13.20
C LYS A 325 -7.34 -10.93 -13.76
N GLU A 326 -6.21 -10.72 -13.09
CA GLU A 326 -5.17 -9.80 -13.57
C GLU A 326 -4.52 -10.29 -14.87
N ARG A 327 -4.29 -11.60 -15.03
CA ARG A 327 -3.81 -12.17 -16.29
C ARG A 327 -4.83 -12.00 -17.42
N ASP A 328 -6.12 -12.19 -17.16
CA ASP A 328 -7.18 -11.95 -18.14
C ASP A 328 -7.21 -10.48 -18.60
N ARG A 329 -7.20 -9.55 -17.63
CA ARG A 329 -7.19 -8.11 -17.91
C ARG A 329 -5.99 -7.71 -18.78
N LEU A 330 -4.80 -8.20 -18.44
CA LEU A 330 -3.58 -7.96 -19.22
C LEU A 330 -3.64 -8.61 -20.61
N ALA A 331 -4.19 -9.81 -20.75
CA ALA A 331 -4.34 -10.48 -22.04
C ALA A 331 -5.30 -9.71 -22.98
N ARG A 332 -6.43 -9.24 -22.46
CA ARG A 332 -7.37 -8.39 -23.24
C ARG A 332 -6.75 -7.06 -23.63
N ALA A 333 -5.98 -6.42 -22.75
CA ALA A 333 -5.25 -5.20 -23.08
C ALA A 333 -4.18 -5.43 -24.17
N GLN A 334 -3.45 -6.56 -24.13
CA GLN A 334 -2.48 -6.92 -25.16
C GLN A 334 -3.14 -7.13 -26.53
N ALA A 335 -4.36 -7.65 -26.57
CA ALA A 335 -5.13 -7.79 -27.81
C ALA A 335 -5.51 -6.44 -28.44
N ILE A 336 -5.62 -5.37 -27.64
CA ILE A 336 -5.81 -3.99 -28.13
C ILE A 336 -4.48 -3.41 -28.61
N HIS A 337 -3.46 -3.44 -27.75
CA HIS A 337 -2.12 -2.95 -28.08
C HIS A 337 -1.05 -3.54 -27.14
N SER A 338 -0.31 -4.53 -27.64
CA SER A 338 0.64 -5.34 -26.84
C SER A 338 1.65 -4.50 -26.04
N ALA A 339 2.42 -3.63 -26.70
CA ALA A 339 3.49 -2.88 -26.02
C ALA A 339 2.95 -1.99 -24.88
N ALA A 340 1.97 -1.14 -25.18
CA ALA A 340 1.26 -0.31 -24.20
C ALA A 340 0.68 -1.13 -23.03
N ALA A 341 0.15 -2.34 -23.28
CA ALA A 341 -0.41 -3.19 -22.23
C ALA A 341 0.67 -3.73 -21.29
N LEU A 342 1.78 -4.24 -21.86
CA LEU A 342 2.91 -4.75 -21.09
C LEU A 342 3.62 -3.64 -20.30
N GLU A 343 3.73 -2.44 -20.88
CA GLU A 343 4.23 -1.24 -20.20
C GLU A 343 3.35 -0.82 -19.01
N SER A 344 2.06 -1.14 -19.07
CA SER A 344 1.05 -0.79 -18.06
C SER A 344 0.88 -1.84 -16.98
N ALA A 345 1.72 -2.87 -16.95
CA ALA A 345 1.76 -3.85 -15.87
C ALA A 345 3.03 -3.68 -15.02
N SER A 346 2.92 -3.94 -13.72
CA SER A 346 4.06 -4.18 -12.85
C SER A 346 4.43 -5.66 -12.84
N TRP A 347 5.72 -5.98 -12.63
CA TRP A 347 6.22 -7.33 -12.80
C TRP A 347 7.08 -7.82 -11.64
N GLY A 348 6.87 -9.09 -11.28
CA GLY A 348 7.76 -9.87 -10.42
C GLY A 348 7.76 -9.46 -8.95
N LEU A 349 8.80 -9.90 -8.24
CA LEU A 349 8.98 -9.71 -6.80
C LEU A 349 8.83 -8.26 -6.36
N PHE A 350 9.43 -7.33 -7.10
CA PHE A 350 9.55 -5.93 -6.73
C PHE A 350 8.52 -5.03 -7.42
N GLN A 351 7.64 -5.60 -8.26
CA GLN A 351 6.59 -4.85 -8.96
C GLN A 351 7.14 -3.66 -9.76
N ILE A 352 8.21 -3.87 -10.50
CA ILE A 352 8.75 -2.83 -11.38
C ILE A 352 7.78 -2.64 -12.55
N MET A 353 7.35 -1.39 -12.77
CA MET A 353 6.45 -1.06 -13.88
C MET A 353 7.14 -1.26 -15.24
N GLY A 354 6.42 -1.91 -16.17
CA GLY A 354 6.94 -2.25 -17.49
C GLY A 354 7.39 -1.02 -18.29
N TYR A 355 6.72 0.11 -18.14
CA TYR A 355 7.09 1.35 -18.84
C TYR A 355 8.49 1.89 -18.51
N HIS A 356 9.15 1.36 -17.48
CA HIS A 356 10.54 1.69 -17.15
C HIS A 356 11.57 0.95 -18.03
N TRP A 357 11.16 0.02 -18.90
CA TRP A 357 12.07 -0.85 -19.66
C TRP A 357 13.21 -0.07 -20.36
N SER A 358 12.92 1.09 -20.95
CA SER A 358 13.91 1.89 -21.67
C SER A 358 14.94 2.51 -20.73
N ASP A 359 14.47 3.11 -19.64
CA ASP A 359 15.33 3.77 -18.64
C ASP A 359 16.21 2.76 -17.89
N LEU A 360 15.73 1.52 -17.78
CA LEU A 360 16.46 0.41 -17.18
C LEU A 360 17.41 -0.31 -18.16
N GLY A 361 17.49 0.17 -19.41
CA GLY A 361 18.45 -0.32 -20.41
C GLY A 361 18.04 -1.60 -21.15
N TYR A 362 16.77 -1.99 -21.10
CA TYR A 362 16.28 -3.11 -21.90
C TYR A 362 16.06 -2.66 -23.35
N SER A 363 16.22 -3.58 -24.31
CA SER A 363 16.06 -3.27 -25.75
C SER A 363 14.60 -3.06 -26.18
N GLY A 364 13.64 -3.38 -25.32
CA GLY A 364 12.21 -3.28 -25.59
C GLY A 364 11.39 -3.88 -24.45
N ILE A 365 10.10 -3.55 -24.40
CA ILE A 365 9.19 -4.09 -23.40
C ILE A 365 9.07 -5.62 -23.47
N ASP A 366 9.05 -6.20 -24.67
CA ASP A 366 8.99 -7.66 -24.83
C ASP A 366 10.24 -8.34 -24.27
N ALA A 367 11.42 -7.75 -24.46
CA ALA A 367 12.67 -8.26 -23.90
C ALA A 367 12.68 -8.18 -22.37
N PHE A 368 12.20 -7.07 -21.80
CA PHE A 368 12.01 -6.92 -20.36
C PHE A 368 11.09 -8.02 -19.80
N VAL A 369 9.91 -8.20 -20.39
CA VAL A 369 8.92 -9.20 -19.93
C VAL A 369 9.42 -10.62 -20.14
N ALA A 370 10.16 -10.90 -21.22
CA ALA A 370 10.77 -12.21 -21.46
C ALA A 370 11.75 -12.57 -20.34
N LEU A 371 12.57 -11.62 -19.87
CA LEU A 371 13.46 -11.84 -18.72
C LEU A 371 12.66 -12.01 -17.42
N MET A 372 11.59 -11.24 -17.19
CA MET A 372 10.74 -11.42 -16.01
C MET A 372 10.11 -12.82 -15.94
N LYS A 373 9.88 -13.48 -17.09
CA LYS A 373 9.36 -14.85 -17.15
C LYS A 373 10.40 -15.93 -16.84
N GLN A 374 11.70 -15.61 -16.88
CA GLN A 374 12.76 -16.60 -16.74
C GLN A 374 13.01 -16.99 -15.29
N HIS A 375 13.15 -16.03 -14.38
CA HIS A 375 13.55 -16.30 -13.00
C HIS A 375 13.42 -15.05 -12.12
N GLU A 376 13.26 -15.22 -10.81
CA GLU A 376 13.22 -14.12 -9.84
C GLU A 376 14.54 -13.31 -9.78
N ARG A 377 15.67 -13.83 -10.27
CA ARG A 377 16.93 -13.08 -10.37
C ARG A 377 16.82 -11.96 -11.39
N GLU A 378 16.01 -12.15 -12.43
CA GLU A 378 15.74 -11.09 -13.39
C GLU A 378 14.86 -10.00 -12.76
N HIS A 379 13.95 -10.36 -11.85
CA HIS A 379 13.19 -9.37 -11.07
C HIS A 379 14.11 -8.55 -10.17
N LEU A 380 15.08 -9.21 -9.52
CA LEU A 380 16.09 -8.56 -8.70
C LEU A 380 17.00 -7.64 -9.54
N ARG A 381 17.42 -8.08 -10.73
CA ARG A 381 18.20 -7.26 -11.67
C ARG A 381 17.43 -6.01 -12.11
N ALA A 382 16.15 -6.14 -12.47
CA ALA A 382 15.31 -5.00 -12.82
C ALA A 382 15.19 -4.00 -11.67
N PHE A 383 14.97 -4.49 -10.44
CA PHE A 383 14.96 -3.66 -9.25
C PHE A 383 16.32 -2.97 -9.01
N GLY A 384 17.42 -3.69 -9.20
CA GLY A 384 18.78 -3.15 -9.12
C GLY A 384 19.03 -1.99 -10.08
N GLN A 385 18.61 -2.14 -11.34
CA GLN A 385 18.68 -1.05 -12.32
C GLN A 385 17.78 0.11 -11.92
N PHE A 386 16.61 -0.18 -11.36
CA PHE A 386 15.67 0.85 -10.93
C PHE A 386 16.27 1.71 -9.81
N ILE A 387 16.83 1.11 -8.76
CA ILE A 387 17.41 1.89 -7.65
C ILE A 387 18.70 2.64 -8.05
N LYS A 388 19.38 2.21 -9.12
CA LYS A 388 20.55 2.91 -9.67
C LYS A 388 20.17 4.11 -10.54
N THR A 389 19.06 4.03 -11.26
CA THR A 389 18.65 5.07 -12.22
C THR A 389 17.74 6.12 -11.59
N ARG A 390 16.95 5.73 -10.57
CA ARG A 390 16.00 6.62 -9.91
C ARG A 390 16.67 7.41 -8.81
N THR A 391 16.20 8.64 -8.59
CA THR A 391 16.80 9.55 -7.60
C THR A 391 15.75 10.21 -6.72
N LEU A 392 16.09 10.48 -5.46
CA LEU A 392 15.37 11.41 -4.59
C LEU A 392 16.28 12.60 -4.29
N ARG A 393 15.84 13.83 -4.60
CA ARG A 393 16.66 15.05 -4.42
C ARG A 393 18.04 14.91 -5.07
N LYS A 394 18.07 14.42 -6.32
CA LYS A 394 19.28 14.14 -7.13
C LYS A 394 20.22 13.06 -6.58
N LYS A 395 19.83 12.39 -5.50
CA LYS A 395 20.58 11.27 -4.92
C LYS A 395 20.01 9.94 -5.41
N PRO A 396 20.80 9.08 -6.06
CA PRO A 396 20.36 7.74 -6.46
C PRO A 396 19.79 6.95 -5.28
N LEU A 397 18.71 6.18 -5.50
CA LEU A 397 18.10 5.37 -4.45
C LEU A 397 19.09 4.35 -3.86
N VAL A 398 19.97 3.79 -4.69
CA VAL A 398 21.05 2.90 -4.25
C VAL A 398 22.00 3.59 -3.25
N ASP A 399 22.19 4.91 -3.36
CA ASP A 399 23.02 5.67 -2.43
C ASP A 399 22.28 5.96 -1.12
N LEU A 400 20.96 6.12 -1.15
CA LEU A 400 20.15 6.18 0.08
C LEU A 400 20.32 4.88 0.88
N LEU A 401 20.23 3.72 0.21
CA LEU A 401 20.47 2.42 0.81
C LEU A 401 21.89 2.29 1.37
N ARG A 402 22.92 2.69 0.60
CA ARG A 402 24.32 2.63 1.05
C ARG A 402 24.56 3.43 2.32
N ASN A 403 23.87 4.57 2.45
CA ASN A 403 23.96 5.45 3.62
C ASN A 403 22.95 5.10 4.72
N LEU A 404 22.20 4.00 4.59
CA LEU A 404 21.17 3.55 5.53
C LEU A 404 20.06 4.60 5.76
N GLU A 405 19.76 5.41 4.75
CA GLU A 405 18.71 6.43 4.77
C GLU A 405 17.34 5.79 4.52
N TRP A 406 16.90 4.92 5.44
CA TRP A 406 15.73 4.06 5.28
C TRP A 406 14.43 4.82 5.02
N ALA A 407 14.20 5.93 5.71
CA ALA A 407 13.01 6.77 5.53
C ALA A 407 12.96 7.40 4.14
N ASP A 408 14.09 7.89 3.65
CA ASP A 408 14.18 8.52 2.33
C ASP A 408 14.07 7.47 1.22
N PHE A 409 14.72 6.32 1.38
CA PHE A 409 14.55 5.19 0.45
C PHE A 409 13.10 4.71 0.43
N ALA A 410 12.49 4.49 1.60
CA ALA A 410 11.12 4.04 1.72
C ALA A 410 10.14 5.04 1.13
N TYR A 411 10.34 6.35 1.33
CA TYR A 411 9.54 7.39 0.69
C TYR A 411 9.70 7.36 -0.84
N ALA A 412 10.93 7.30 -1.34
CA ALA A 412 11.19 7.31 -2.78
C ALA A 412 10.62 6.07 -3.49
N TYR A 413 10.64 4.92 -2.82
CA TYR A 413 10.21 3.64 -3.39
C TYR A 413 8.73 3.32 -3.13
N ASN A 414 8.18 3.68 -1.97
CA ASN A 414 6.79 3.38 -1.57
C ASN A 414 5.84 4.58 -1.70
N GLY A 415 6.36 5.78 -1.89
CA GLY A 415 5.59 7.02 -1.95
C GLY A 415 5.22 7.57 -0.57
N ALA A 416 4.38 8.60 -0.56
CA ALA A 416 4.03 9.35 0.66
C ALA A 416 3.37 8.50 1.77
N GLY A 417 2.73 7.38 1.40
CA GLY A 417 2.10 6.44 2.35
C GLY A 417 3.07 5.52 3.09
N TYR A 418 4.39 5.65 2.89
CA TYR A 418 5.36 4.69 3.44
C TYR A 418 5.33 4.59 4.97
N ARG A 419 5.12 5.72 5.67
CA ARG A 419 5.07 5.78 7.14
C ARG A 419 3.87 5.07 7.73
N ALA A 420 2.70 5.19 7.08
CA ALA A 420 1.49 4.52 7.54
C ALA A 420 1.65 2.98 7.55
N ASN A 421 2.56 2.47 6.72
CA ASN A 421 2.89 1.05 6.62
C ASN A 421 4.23 0.69 7.31
N ALA A 422 4.88 1.64 7.98
CA ALA A 422 6.16 1.49 8.70
C ALA A 422 7.27 0.84 7.85
N TYR A 423 7.35 1.18 6.56
CA TYR A 423 8.34 0.57 5.64
C TYR A 423 9.78 0.85 6.07
N ASP A 424 10.05 2.06 6.54
CA ASP A 424 11.33 2.50 7.08
C ASP A 424 11.74 1.72 8.32
N ASP A 425 10.86 1.63 9.33
CA ASP A 425 11.13 0.85 10.54
C ASP A 425 11.35 -0.63 10.23
N LYS A 426 10.59 -1.19 9.29
CA LYS A 426 10.74 -2.58 8.83
C LYS A 426 12.08 -2.82 8.15
N LEU A 427 12.51 -1.91 7.28
CA LEU A 427 13.81 -2.00 6.59
C LEU A 427 14.95 -1.96 7.59
N GLU A 428 14.91 -1.00 8.51
CA GLU A 428 15.95 -0.86 9.55
C GLU A 428 16.00 -2.10 10.45
N ALA A 429 14.84 -2.56 10.95
CA ALA A 429 14.77 -3.74 11.81
C ALA A 429 15.26 -5.01 11.09
N ALA A 430 14.92 -5.18 9.81
CA ALA A 430 15.39 -6.29 9.00
C ALA A 430 16.91 -6.24 8.81
N TYR A 431 17.48 -5.07 8.50
CA TYR A 431 18.93 -4.91 8.36
C TYR A 431 19.68 -5.22 9.66
N ARG A 432 19.22 -4.68 10.80
CA ARG A 432 19.81 -4.98 12.11
C ARG A 432 19.79 -6.48 12.40
N LYS A 433 18.69 -7.17 12.06
CA LYS A 433 18.58 -8.62 12.24
C LYS A 433 19.59 -9.40 11.39
N PHE A 434 19.83 -9.01 10.15
CA PHE A 434 20.77 -9.71 9.27
C PHE A 434 22.23 -9.43 9.61
N LYS A 435 22.54 -8.20 10.05
CA LYS A 435 23.90 -7.78 10.40
C LYS A 435 24.51 -8.50 11.62
N GLY A 436 23.66 -8.97 12.53
CA GLY A 436 24.08 -9.63 13.77
C GLY A 436 24.05 -8.69 14.96
#